data_AF-A0A9W4CIX0-F1
#
_entry.id   AF-A0A9W4CIX0-F1
#
_cell.length_a   1.000
_cell.length_b   1.000
_cell.length_c   1.000
_cell.angle_alpha   90.00
_cell.angle_beta   90.00
_cell.angle_gamma   90.00
#
_symmetry.space_group_name_H-M   'P 1'
#
loop_
_entity.id
_entity.type
_entity.pdbx_description
1 polymer ?
#
loop_
_entity_poly.entity_id
_entity_poly.type
_entity_poly.pdbx_seq_one_letter_code
_entity_poly.pdbx_strand_id
1 'polypeptide(L)'
;MTRLADIFPDASHVQFFELAEKTDTEIWDFAKLNEFCIVTQDADFAERSRLYGSPPKVVWLRCGNTPTRQVESLLRSGQEAIQELLENPNLHCLELH
;
A
#
# COMPACT_ATOMS: atom_id res chain seq x y z
N MET A 1 16.33 9.54 -6.40
CA MET A 1 16.12 8.19 -6.97
C MET A 1 15.01 7.51 -6.19
N THR A 2 13.91 7.22 -6.85
CA THR A 2 12.82 6.39 -6.34
C THR A 2 13.29 4.94 -6.31
N ARG A 3 13.39 4.36 -5.11
CA ARG A 3 13.97 3.03 -4.86
C ARG A 3 13.25 1.87 -5.54
N LEU A 4 12.01 2.09 -5.96
CA LEU A 4 11.12 1.07 -6.52
C LEU A 4 10.65 1.40 -7.94
N ALA A 5 11.10 2.51 -8.56
CA ALA A 5 10.53 2.96 -9.84
C ALA A 5 10.79 2.03 -11.02
N ASP A 6 11.73 1.10 -10.90
CA ASP A 6 11.96 0.03 -11.87
C ASP A 6 10.85 -1.03 -11.87
N ILE A 7 10.13 -1.20 -10.76
CA ILE A 7 9.05 -2.21 -10.62
C ILE A 7 7.67 -1.61 -10.29
N PHE A 8 7.64 -0.42 -9.68
CA PHE A 8 6.46 0.36 -9.35
C PHE A 8 6.70 1.83 -9.73
N PRO A 9 6.68 2.16 -11.04
CA PRO A 9 7.01 3.51 -11.54
C PRO A 9 6.06 4.59 -11.03
N ASP A 10 4.79 4.23 -10.82
CA ASP A 10 3.73 5.15 -10.39
C ASP A 10 3.56 5.21 -8.85
N ALA A 11 4.40 4.49 -8.10
CA ALA A 11 4.35 4.54 -6.64
C ALA A 11 4.84 5.88 -6.11
N SER A 12 4.09 6.44 -5.16
CA SER A 12 4.40 7.71 -4.51
C SER A 12 4.14 7.62 -3.00
N HIS A 13 4.73 8.55 -2.25
CA HIS A 13 4.59 8.63 -0.80
C HIS A 13 3.61 9.75 -0.44
N VAL A 14 2.78 9.55 0.59
CA VAL A 14 1.75 10.50 1.06
C VAL A 14 2.28 11.92 1.26
N GLN A 15 3.55 12.06 1.66
CA GLN A 15 4.23 13.35 1.81
C GLN A 15 4.26 14.21 0.53
N PHE A 16 4.30 13.57 -0.65
CA PHE A 16 4.35 14.28 -1.93
C PHE A 16 2.96 14.70 -2.44
N PHE A 17 1.90 14.28 -1.75
CA PHE A 17 0.52 14.69 -2.02
C PHE A 17 -0.03 15.62 -0.94
N GLU A 18 0.83 16.18 -0.07
CA GLU A 18 0.41 16.98 1.09
C GLU A 18 -0.49 16.20 2.07
N LEU A 19 -0.38 14.87 2.08
CA LEU A 19 -1.18 13.97 2.92
C LEU A 19 -0.47 13.53 4.20
N ALA A 20 0.76 14.00 4.46
CA ALA A 20 1.56 13.54 5.59
C ALA A 20 0.92 13.81 6.97
N GLU A 21 0.10 14.86 7.08
CA GLU A 21 -0.60 15.25 8.32
C GLU A 21 -2.11 15.00 8.25
N LYS A 22 -2.57 14.24 7.24
CA LYS A 22 -3.98 13.94 7.02
C LYS A 22 -4.40 12.69 7.77
N THR A 23 -5.70 12.62 8.05
CA THR A 23 -6.29 11.46 8.73
C THR A 23 -6.30 10.22 7.83
N ASP A 24 -6.39 9.03 8.41
CA ASP A 24 -6.48 7.77 7.64
C ASP A 24 -7.68 7.75 6.70
N THR A 25 -8.77 8.42 7.08
CA THR A 25 -9.95 8.57 6.21
C THR A 25 -9.67 9.46 5.01
N GLU A 26 -8.99 10.59 5.19
CA GLU A 26 -8.59 11.44 4.06
C GLU A 26 -7.60 10.73 3.13
N ILE A 27 -6.64 9.98 3.67
CA ILE A 27 -5.71 9.16 2.88
C ILE A 27 -6.46 8.06 2.11
N TRP A 28 -7.40 7.39 2.77
CA TRP A 28 -8.24 6.35 2.16
C TRP A 28 -9.06 6.91 0.99
N ASP A 29 -9.74 8.03 1.21
CA ASP A 29 -10.61 8.65 0.20
C ASP A 29 -9.79 9.19 -0.97
N PHE A 30 -8.60 9.75 -0.71
CA PHE A 30 -7.66 10.13 -1.75
C PHE A 30 -7.23 8.93 -2.59
N ALA A 31 -6.80 7.84 -1.95
CA ALA A 31 -6.36 6.65 -2.66
C ALA A 31 -7.50 6.03 -3.48
N LYS A 32 -8.72 6.00 -2.92
CA LYS A 32 -9.92 5.54 -3.61
C LYS A 32 -10.24 6.38 -4.85
N LEU A 33 -10.21 7.71 -4.74
CA LEU A 33 -10.56 8.62 -5.82
C LEU A 33 -9.55 8.58 -6.97
N ASN A 34 -8.28 8.33 -6.65
CA ASN A 34 -7.17 8.31 -7.61
C ASN A 34 -6.72 6.90 -7.98
N GLU A 35 -7.52 5.87 -7.66
CA GLU A 35 -7.27 4.47 -8.01
C GLU A 35 -5.93 3.91 -7.49
N PHE A 36 -5.44 4.42 -6.37
CA PHE A 36 -4.23 3.92 -5.72
C PHE A 36 -4.49 2.67 -4.87
N CYS A 37 -3.44 1.85 -4.77
CA CYS A 37 -3.28 0.86 -3.71
C CYS A 37 -2.47 1.48 -2.56
N ILE A 38 -2.93 1.26 -1.32
CA ILE A 38 -2.24 1.74 -0.12
C ILE A 38 -1.25 0.68 0.36
N VAL A 39 0.01 1.07 0.54
CA VAL A 39 1.04 0.25 1.21
C VAL A 39 1.27 0.83 2.60
N THR A 40 1.08 0.04 3.65
CA THR A 40 1.21 0.53 5.03
C THR A 40 1.70 -0.53 6.01
N GLN A 41 2.27 -0.11 7.15
CA GLN A 41 2.49 -0.97 8.31
C GLN A 41 1.33 -0.89 9.32
N ASP A 42 0.45 0.09 9.16
CA ASP A 42 -0.68 0.34 10.04
C ASP A 42 -1.79 -0.70 9.83
N ALA A 43 -2.24 -1.31 10.93
CA ALA A 43 -3.28 -2.32 10.92
C ALA A 43 -4.65 -1.74 10.52
N ASP A 44 -4.91 -0.47 10.82
CA ASP A 44 -6.23 0.13 10.68
C ASP A 44 -6.70 0.14 9.21
N PHE A 45 -5.79 0.34 8.25
CA PHE A 45 -6.10 0.22 6.82
C PHE A 45 -6.40 -1.22 6.39
N ALA A 46 -5.66 -2.19 6.92
CA ALA A 46 -5.87 -3.60 6.61
C ALA A 46 -7.20 -4.10 7.17
N GLU A 47 -7.52 -3.72 8.41
CA GLU A 47 -8.82 -3.99 9.05
C GLU A 47 -9.96 -3.32 8.28
N ARG A 48 -9.81 -2.05 7.91
CA ARG A 48 -10.78 -1.32 7.08
C ARG A 48 -11.00 -2.02 5.73
N SER A 49 -9.95 -2.49 5.08
CA SER A 49 -10.05 -3.26 3.83
C SER A 49 -10.77 -4.59 4.00
N ARG A 50 -10.58 -5.29 5.13
CA ARG A 50 -11.32 -6.53 5.43
C ARG A 50 -12.80 -6.29 5.68
N LEU A 51 -13.14 -5.19 6.33
CA LEU A 51 -14.52 -4.85 6.67
C LEU A 51 -15.31 -4.32 5.48
N TYR A 52 -14.70 -3.47 4.65
CA TYR A 52 -15.40 -2.74 3.58
C TYR A 52 -14.99 -3.15 2.17
N GLY A 53 -13.98 -4.01 2.02
CA GLY A 53 -13.42 -4.39 0.73
C GLY A 53 -12.60 -3.26 0.08
N SER A 54 -12.44 -3.36 -1.24
CA SER A 54 -11.81 -2.35 -2.09
C SER A 54 -12.85 -1.65 -2.97
N PRO A 55 -12.64 -0.40 -3.43
CA PRO A 55 -11.40 0.40 -3.36
C PRO A 55 -11.19 1.25 -2.08
N PRO A 56 -9.92 1.56 -1.73
CA PRO A 56 -8.66 1.11 -2.35
C PRO A 56 -8.25 -0.30 -1.90
N LYS A 57 -7.33 -0.91 -2.63
CA LYS A 57 -6.66 -2.16 -2.21
C LYS A 57 -5.55 -1.84 -1.21
N VAL A 58 -5.23 -2.77 -0.32
CA VAL A 58 -4.24 -2.57 0.75
C VAL A 58 -3.15 -3.64 0.72
N VAL A 59 -1.89 -3.22 0.77
CA VAL A 59 -0.74 -4.08 1.07
C VAL A 59 -0.28 -3.76 2.49
N TRP A 60 -0.40 -4.73 3.38
CA TRP A 60 -0.02 -4.61 4.78
C TRP A 60 1.34 -5.24 5.03
N LEU A 61 2.31 -4.42 5.42
CA LEU A 61 3.69 -4.81 5.67
C LEU A 61 3.87 -5.27 7.13
N ARG A 62 4.16 -6.55 7.31
CA ARG A 62 4.34 -7.22 8.61
C ARG A 62 5.82 -7.29 9.02
N CYS A 63 6.58 -6.22 8.78
CA CYS A 63 8.00 -6.15 9.10
C CYS A 63 8.33 -5.32 10.35
N GLY A 64 7.35 -4.62 10.94
CA GLY A 64 7.58 -3.72 12.08
C GLY A 64 8.54 -2.57 11.76
N ASN A 65 9.10 -1.94 12.79
CA ASN A 65 10.06 -0.85 12.62
C ASN A 65 11.40 -1.38 12.09
N THR A 66 11.51 -1.38 10.77
CA THR A 66 12.71 -1.82 10.04
C THR A 66 13.25 -0.70 9.16
N PRO A 67 14.54 -0.73 8.82
CA PRO A 67 15.11 0.24 7.90
C PRO A 67 14.43 0.19 6.52
N THR A 68 14.36 1.32 5.83
CA THR A 68 13.75 1.43 4.48
C THR A 68 14.26 0.39 3.48
N ARG A 69 15.52 -0.05 3.58
CA ARG A 69 16.07 -1.13 2.72
C ARG A 69 15.38 -2.48 2.90
N GLN A 70 14.89 -2.79 4.10
CA GLN A 70 14.17 -4.04 4.36
C GLN A 70 12.76 -3.96 3.78
N VAL A 71 12.07 -2.82 3.98
CA VAL A 71 10.78 -2.53 3.34
C VAL A 71 10.89 -2.62 1.81
N GLU A 72 11.93 -2.03 1.24
CA GLU A 72 12.22 -2.12 -0.19
C GLU A 72 12.40 -3.58 -0.64
N SER A 73 13.21 -4.37 0.06
CA SER A 73 13.41 -5.78 -0.24
C SER A 73 12.11 -6.58 -0.16
N LEU A 74 11.27 -6.31 0.84
CA LEU A 74 9.99 -6.97 1.05
C LEU A 74 9.02 -6.68 -0.10
N LEU A 75 8.91 -5.43 -0.51
CA LEU A 75 8.07 -5.02 -1.65
C LEU A 75 8.56 -5.64 -2.96
N ARG A 76 9.88 -5.73 -3.15
CA ARG A 76 10.48 -6.38 -4.32
C ARG A 76 10.20 -7.88 -4.34
N SER A 77 10.36 -8.58 -3.21
CA SER A 77 10.05 -10.01 -3.14
C SER A 77 8.55 -10.30 -3.26
N GLY A 78 7.70 -9.35 -2.86
CA GLY A 78 6.25 -9.45 -2.94
C GLY A 78 5.64 -8.99 -4.28
N GLN A 79 6.45 -8.62 -5.28
CA GLN A 79 5.97 -7.99 -6.51
C GLN A 79 4.87 -8.78 -7.21
N GLU A 80 5.05 -10.10 -7.38
CA GLU A 80 4.07 -10.97 -8.04
C GLU A 80 2.74 -11.02 -7.26
N ALA A 81 2.81 -11.13 -5.93
CA ALA A 81 1.62 -11.14 -5.07
C ALA A 81 0.90 -9.78 -5.06
N ILE A 82 1.66 -8.67 -5.12
CA ILE A 82 1.09 -7.33 -5.26
C ILE A 82 0.37 -7.22 -6.62
N GLN A 83 0.96 -7.72 -7.70
CA GLN A 83 0.33 -7.71 -9.01
C GLN A 83 -0.97 -8.53 -9.02
N GLU A 84 -0.97 -9.72 -8.43
CA GLU A 84 -2.16 -10.54 -8.28
C GLU A 84 -3.25 -9.81 -7.46
N LEU A 85 -2.86 -9.16 -6.36
CA LEU A 85 -3.77 -8.31 -5.60
C LEU A 85 -4.39 -7.26 -6.50
N LEU A 86 -3.63 -6.54 -7.32
CA LEU A 86 -4.14 -5.47 -8.17
C LEU A 86 -5.11 -5.98 -9.25
N GLU A 87 -4.81 -7.12 -9.86
CA GLU A 87 -5.59 -7.68 -10.98
C GLU A 87 -6.84 -8.46 -10.54
N ASN A 88 -6.85 -9.02 -9.32
CA ASN A 88 -7.95 -9.85 -8.87
C ASN A 88 -9.04 -9.01 -8.17
N PRO A 89 -10.27 -8.93 -8.71
CA PRO A 89 -11.35 -8.13 -8.11
C PRO A 89 -11.84 -8.68 -6.76
N ASN A 90 -11.54 -9.94 -6.43
CA ASN A 90 -11.94 -10.57 -5.17
C ASN A 90 -10.89 -10.41 -4.07
N LEU A 91 -9.71 -9.85 -4.38
CA LEU A 91 -8.68 -9.56 -3.39
C LEU A 91 -8.73 -8.07 -3.02
N HIS A 92 -8.75 -7.79 -1.72
CA HIS A 92 -8.83 -6.42 -1.21
C HIS A 92 -7.60 -6.05 -0.37
N CYS A 93 -7.03 -7.04 0.34
CA CYS A 93 -5.90 -6.88 1.23
C CYS A 93 -4.89 -8.01 1.02
N LEU A 94 -3.59 -7.67 0.99
CA LEU A 94 -2.47 -8.60 0.97
C LEU A 94 -1.61 -8.36 2.21
N GLU A 95 -1.22 -9.43 2.90
CA GLU A 95 -0.20 -9.35 3.94
C GLU A 95 1.17 -9.77 3.37
N LEU A 96 2.21 -8.97 3.63
CA LEU A 96 3.59 -9.28 3.24
C LEU A 96 4.48 -9.35 4.49
N HIS A 97 5.33 -10.39 4.57
CA HIS A 97 6.21 -10.69 5.70
C HIS A 97 7.68 -10.58 5.34
#